data_AF-A0A3M0XSJ8-F1
#
_entry.id   AF-A0A3M0XSJ8-F1
#
_cell.length_a   1.000
_cell.length_b   1.000
_cell.length_c   1.000
_cell.angle_alpha   90.00
_cell.angle_beta   90.00
_cell.angle_gamma   90.00
#
_symmetry.space_group_name_H-M   'P 1'
#
loop_
_entity.id
_entity.type
_entity.pdbx_description
1 polymer ?
#
loop_
_entity_poly.entity_id
_entity_poly.type
_entity_poly.pdbx_seq_one_letter_code
_entity_poly.pdbx_strand_id
1 'polypeptide(L)'
;MRPVQEQLDDLVRFLMRVKDRNNIRIRQERARRVERIIDELLQYAATIQQCPPGWSADPLCRLPEDQRFWLDPYRDDPNFQQRRATTDWPRSIAESFSAWFNEQLRHRKLPVGEAEYRAWRREFWNELKALTREMAS
;
A
#
# COMPACT_ATOMS: atom_id res chain seq x y z
N MET A 1 -16.99 5.72 3.06
CA MET A 1 -15.99 5.38 2.02
C MET A 1 -16.55 4.29 1.11
N ARG A 2 -16.10 4.21 -0.15
CA ARG A 2 -16.44 3.07 -1.02
C ARG A 2 -15.51 1.91 -0.68
N PRO A 3 -16.00 0.67 -0.49
CA PRO A 3 -15.16 -0.49 -0.26
C PRO A 3 -14.03 -0.62 -1.29
N VAL A 4 -12.83 -1.02 -0.86
CA VAL A 4 -11.67 -1.24 -1.74
C VAL A 4 -12.01 -2.15 -2.93
N GLN A 5 -12.85 -3.16 -2.73
CA GLN A 5 -13.31 -4.06 -3.79
C GLN A 5 -14.09 -3.32 -4.89
N GLU A 6 -14.98 -2.39 -4.51
CA GLU A 6 -15.71 -1.57 -5.50
C GLU A 6 -14.77 -0.61 -6.24
N GLN A 7 -13.75 -0.08 -5.56
CA GLN A 7 -12.74 0.79 -6.18
C GLN A 7 -11.88 0.02 -7.18
N LEU A 8 -11.49 -1.22 -6.85
CA LEU A 8 -10.81 -2.14 -7.77
C LEU A 8 -11.67 -2.46 -8.99
N ASP A 9 -12.97 -2.74 -8.80
CA ASP A 9 -13.89 -3.04 -9.91
C ASP A 9 -14.10 -1.82 -10.82
N ASP A 10 -14.15 -0.62 -10.25
CA ASP A 10 -14.24 0.66 -10.97
C ASP A 10 -12.95 0.92 -11.78
N LEU A 11 -11.78 0.67 -11.19
CA LEU A 11 -10.48 0.74 -11.89
C LEU A 11 -10.42 -0.26 -13.05
N VAL A 12 -10.81 -1.52 -12.84
CA VAL A 12 -10.76 -2.53 -13.91
C VAL A 12 -11.71 -2.19 -15.04
N ARG A 13 -12.96 -1.79 -14.74
CA ARG A 13 -13.92 -1.33 -15.76
C ARG A 13 -13.35 -0.15 -16.56
N PHE A 14 -12.71 0.80 -15.89
CA PHE A 14 -12.05 1.92 -16.54
C PHE A 14 -10.93 1.44 -17.48
N LEU A 15 -10.01 0.60 -17.00
CA LEU A 15 -8.86 0.11 -17.76
C LEU A 15 -9.28 -0.73 -18.99
N MET A 16 -10.29 -1.59 -18.85
CA MET A 16 -10.84 -2.36 -19.97
C MET A 16 -11.47 -1.46 -21.04
N ARG A 17 -12.18 -0.39 -20.62
CA ARG A 17 -12.82 0.56 -21.55
C ARG A 17 -11.82 1.36 -22.37
N VAL A 18 -10.63 1.62 -21.83
CA VAL A 18 -9.60 2.47 -22.45
C VAL A 18 -8.42 1.69 -23.01
N LYS A 19 -8.49 0.35 -23.08
CA LYS A 19 -7.37 -0.54 -23.42
C LYS A 19 -6.61 -0.15 -24.71
N ASP A 20 -7.32 0.35 -25.73
CA ASP A 20 -6.75 0.72 -27.04
C ASP A 20 -6.46 2.23 -27.16
N ARG A 21 -6.51 2.97 -26.04
CA ARG A 21 -6.34 4.43 -26.02
C ARG A 21 -5.27 4.83 -25.02
N ASN A 22 -4.32 5.66 -25.45
CA ASN A 22 -3.31 6.21 -24.58
C ASN A 22 -3.22 7.74 -24.77
N ASN A 23 -3.69 8.50 -23.78
CA ASN A 23 -3.55 9.94 -23.75
C ASN A 23 -3.38 10.44 -22.30
N ILE A 24 -3.05 11.72 -22.14
CA ILE A 24 -2.77 12.30 -20.83
C ILE A 24 -3.96 12.22 -19.86
N ARG A 25 -5.19 12.41 -20.36
CA ARG A 25 -6.41 12.33 -19.53
C ARG A 25 -6.63 10.92 -18.98
N ILE A 26 -6.38 9.90 -19.80
CA ILE A 26 -6.48 8.49 -19.38
C ILE A 26 -5.43 8.16 -18.30
N ARG A 27 -4.18 8.62 -18.49
CA ARG A 27 -3.10 8.41 -17.51
C ARG A 27 -3.43 9.07 -16.17
N GLN A 28 -3.94 10.30 -16.18
CA GLN A 28 -4.35 11.02 -14.98
C GLN A 28 -5.53 10.33 -14.27
N GLU A 29 -6.53 9.89 -15.02
CA GLU A 29 -7.70 9.22 -14.45
C GLU A 29 -7.34 7.85 -13.87
N ARG A 30 -6.40 7.13 -14.47
CA ARG A 30 -5.82 5.92 -13.88
C ARG A 30 -5.12 6.23 -12.56
N ALA A 31 -4.24 7.23 -12.55
CA ALA A 31 -3.49 7.62 -11.35
C ALA A 31 -4.42 7.98 -10.19
N ARG A 32 -5.43 8.84 -10.42
CA ARG A 32 -6.43 9.20 -9.40
C ARG A 32 -7.17 8.00 -8.81
N ARG A 33 -7.45 6.97 -9.62
CA ARG A 33 -8.14 5.77 -9.16
C ARG A 33 -7.25 4.89 -8.30
N VAL A 34 -5.97 4.81 -8.63
CA VAL A 34 -4.98 4.08 -7.85
C VAL A 34 -4.68 4.81 -6.54
N GLU A 35 -4.43 6.12 -6.60
CA GLU A 35 -4.23 7.01 -5.44
C GLU A 35 -5.34 6.82 -4.40
N ARG A 36 -6.62 6.83 -4.80
CA ARG A 36 -7.73 6.58 -3.87
C ARG A 36 -7.70 5.22 -3.16
N ILE A 37 -7.20 4.19 -3.82
CA ILE A 37 -7.06 2.85 -3.22
C ILE A 37 -5.90 2.86 -2.22
N ILE A 38 -4.81 3.55 -2.56
CA ILE A 38 -3.66 3.73 -1.69
C ILE A 38 -4.07 4.53 -0.45
N ASP A 39 -4.74 5.68 -0.63
CA ASP A 39 -5.27 6.51 0.45
C ASP A 39 -6.11 5.71 1.44
N GLU A 40 -7.04 4.89 0.95
CA GLU A 40 -7.89 4.04 1.79
C GLU A 40 -7.07 3.05 2.62
N LEU A 41 -6.05 2.42 2.01
CA LEU A 41 -5.15 1.50 2.71
C LEU A 41 -4.31 2.23 3.77
N LEU A 42 -3.77 3.41 3.45
CA LEU A 42 -2.97 4.21 4.36
C LEU A 42 -3.81 4.72 5.55
N GLN A 43 -5.06 5.13 5.29
CA GLN A 43 -6.00 5.49 6.35
C GLN A 43 -6.34 4.30 7.25
N TYR A 44 -6.57 3.11 6.66
CA TYR A 44 -6.78 1.90 7.46
C TYR A 44 -5.56 1.56 8.32
N ALA A 45 -4.35 1.65 7.76
CA ALA A 45 -3.11 1.48 8.53
C ALA A 45 -3.01 2.48 9.69
N ALA A 46 -3.36 3.75 9.46
CA ALA A 46 -3.39 4.76 10.52
C ALA A 46 -4.37 4.40 11.65
N THR A 47 -5.50 3.75 11.36
CA THR A 47 -6.39 3.25 12.43
C THR A 47 -5.75 2.15 13.27
N ILE A 48 -4.94 1.27 12.67
CA ILE A 48 -4.21 0.23 13.39
C ILE A 48 -3.09 0.85 14.23
N GLN A 49 -2.42 1.89 13.72
CA GLN A 49 -1.37 2.60 14.44
C GLN A 49 -1.87 3.32 15.70
N GLN A 50 -3.20 3.50 15.86
CA GLN A 50 -3.84 4.02 17.08
C GLN A 50 -4.05 2.95 18.16
N CYS A 51 -3.81 1.67 17.86
CA CYS A 51 -3.85 0.61 18.88
C CYS A 51 -2.78 0.86 19.96
N PRO A 52 -2.97 0.30 21.18
CA PRO A 52 -1.97 0.41 22.24
C PRO A 52 -0.58 -0.03 21.75
N PRO A 53 0.47 0.77 21.99
CA PRO A 53 1.82 0.43 21.58
C PRO A 53 2.24 -0.97 22.04
N GLY A 54 2.88 -1.73 21.15
CA GLY A 54 3.32 -3.09 21.46
C GLY A 54 2.28 -4.18 21.24
N TRP A 55 1.11 -3.86 20.68
CA TRP A 55 0.11 -4.88 20.28
C TRP A 55 0.71 -5.96 19.36
N SER A 56 1.72 -5.60 18.56
CA SER A 56 2.36 -6.55 17.66
C SER A 56 3.34 -7.48 18.38
N ALA A 57 3.66 -7.26 19.66
CA ALA A 57 4.54 -8.11 20.47
C ALA A 57 3.88 -9.42 20.92
N ASP A 58 2.55 -9.51 20.80
CA ASP A 58 1.78 -10.71 21.11
C ASP A 58 2.35 -11.94 20.36
N PRO A 59 2.63 -13.08 21.04
CA PRO A 59 3.08 -14.31 20.39
C PRO A 59 2.13 -14.85 19.30
N LEU A 60 0.85 -14.48 19.34
CA LEU A 60 -0.14 -14.82 18.33
C LEU A 60 -0.09 -13.90 17.10
N CYS A 61 0.65 -12.78 17.16
CA CYS A 61 0.85 -11.90 16.02
C CYS A 61 1.71 -12.58 14.94
N ARG A 62 1.09 -12.89 13.80
CA ARG A 62 1.74 -13.56 12.65
C ARG A 62 2.18 -12.61 11.55
N LEU A 63 2.14 -11.30 11.80
CA LEU A 63 2.52 -10.32 10.80
C LEU A 63 4.03 -10.39 10.53
N PRO A 64 4.46 -10.33 9.26
CA PRO A 64 5.86 -10.13 8.90
C PRO A 64 6.44 -8.91 9.64
N GLU A 65 7.74 -8.95 9.94
CA GLU A 65 8.38 -7.90 10.73
C GLU A 65 8.24 -6.52 10.09
N ASP A 66 8.39 -6.40 8.77
CA ASP A 66 8.18 -5.14 8.04
C ASP A 66 6.77 -4.56 8.22
N GLN A 67 5.75 -5.42 8.30
CA GLN A 67 4.37 -4.98 8.57
C GLN A 67 4.19 -4.54 10.01
N ARG A 68 4.90 -5.17 10.96
CA ARG A 68 4.91 -4.72 12.36
C ARG A 68 5.62 -3.37 12.48
N PHE A 69 6.74 -3.19 11.80
CA PHE A 69 7.43 -1.88 11.72
C PHE A 69 6.51 -0.79 11.18
N TRP A 70 5.69 -1.11 10.19
CA TRP A 70 4.72 -0.16 9.65
C TRP A 70 3.55 0.11 10.60
N LEU A 71 2.96 -0.91 11.21
CA LEU A 71 1.66 -0.82 11.89
C LEU A 71 1.74 -0.65 13.42
N ASP A 72 2.87 -0.95 14.05
CA ASP A 72 3.13 -0.75 15.48
C ASP A 72 4.33 0.20 15.71
N PRO A 73 4.27 1.44 15.17
CA PRO A 73 5.42 2.34 15.12
C PRO A 73 5.87 2.82 16.51
N TYR A 74 4.96 2.82 17.50
CA TYR A 74 5.20 3.39 18.83
C TYR A 74 5.58 2.34 19.89
N ARG A 75 5.78 1.07 19.49
CA ARG A 75 6.16 0.00 20.40
C ARG A 75 7.38 0.39 21.25
N ASP A 76 7.22 0.30 22.56
CA ASP A 76 8.27 0.56 23.55
C ASP A 76 9.21 -0.66 23.69
N ASP A 77 10.04 -0.87 22.67
CA ASP A 77 11.06 -1.91 22.62
C ASP A 77 12.29 -1.35 21.87
N PRO A 78 13.39 -1.03 22.59
CA PRO A 78 14.57 -0.43 21.97
C PRO A 78 15.17 -1.25 20.82
N ASN A 79 15.17 -2.59 20.93
CA ASN A 79 15.70 -3.45 19.89
C ASN A 79 14.78 -3.42 18.65
N PHE A 80 13.46 -3.40 18.85
CA PHE A 80 12.50 -3.25 17.76
C PHE A 80 12.65 -1.91 17.05
N GLN A 81 12.76 -0.80 17.80
CA GLN A 81 12.93 0.54 17.24
C GLN A 81 14.25 0.67 16.48
N GLN A 82 15.34 0.07 16.98
CA GLN A 82 16.61 0.04 16.28
C GLN A 82 16.52 -0.71 14.94
N ARG A 83 15.89 -1.89 14.92
CA ARG A 83 15.69 -2.65 13.66
C ARG A 83 14.77 -1.90 12.70
N ARG A 84 13.69 -1.30 13.21
CA ARG A 84 12.77 -0.46 12.45
C ARG A 84 13.49 0.70 11.77
N ALA A 85 14.42 1.35 12.46
CA ALA A 85 15.17 2.49 11.93
C ALA A 85 16.24 2.10 10.90
N THR A 86 16.77 0.88 10.98
CA THR A 86 17.88 0.41 10.12
C THR A 86 17.42 -0.45 8.93
N THR A 87 16.20 -0.96 8.96
CA THR A 87 15.61 -1.78 7.88
C THR A 87 14.86 -0.89 6.88
N ASP A 88 15.00 -1.16 5.58
CA ASP A 88 14.19 -0.52 4.51
C ASP A 88 12.79 -1.15 4.42
N TRP A 89 12.11 -1.27 5.56
CA TRP A 89 10.77 -1.84 5.65
C TRP A 89 9.74 -1.14 4.75
N PRO A 90 9.79 0.20 4.49
CA PRO A 90 8.82 0.82 3.60
C PRO A 90 8.87 0.21 2.20
N ARG A 91 10.03 -0.33 1.79
CA ARG A 91 10.22 -0.91 0.46
C ARG A 91 9.54 -2.25 0.40
N SER A 92 9.73 -3.08 1.41
CA SER A 92 9.03 -4.36 1.55
C SER A 92 7.51 -4.18 1.56
N ILE A 93 7.00 -3.12 2.22
CA ILE A 93 5.56 -2.81 2.18
C ILE A 93 5.11 -2.43 0.78
N ALA A 94 5.85 -1.57 0.07
CA ALA A 94 5.50 -1.18 -1.30
C ALA A 94 5.54 -2.37 -2.28
N GLU A 95 6.50 -3.28 -2.12
CA GLU A 95 6.61 -4.51 -2.90
C GLU A 95 5.44 -5.46 -2.60
N SER A 96 5.09 -5.64 -1.33
CA SER A 96 3.95 -6.44 -0.88
C SER A 96 2.62 -5.91 -1.42
N PHE A 97 2.41 -4.58 -1.32
CA PHE A 97 1.23 -3.92 -1.88
C PHE A 97 1.11 -4.15 -3.38
N SER A 98 2.21 -4.00 -4.12
CA SER A 98 2.21 -4.11 -5.58
C SER A 98 1.95 -5.53 -6.06
N ALA A 99 2.47 -6.52 -5.33
CA ALA A 99 2.20 -7.93 -5.61
C ALA A 99 0.72 -8.25 -5.40
N TRP A 100 0.17 -7.83 -4.25
CA TRP A 100 -1.26 -7.97 -3.95
C TRP A 100 -2.13 -7.26 -4.98
N PHE A 101 -1.81 -6.01 -5.32
CA PHE A 101 -2.60 -5.22 -6.25
C PHE A 101 -2.62 -5.84 -7.65
N ASN A 102 -1.47 -6.29 -8.16
CA ASN A 102 -1.43 -7.04 -9.42
C ASN A 102 -2.23 -8.33 -9.36
N GLU A 103 -2.20 -9.05 -8.24
CA GLU A 103 -3.03 -10.23 -8.06
C GLU A 103 -4.53 -9.90 -8.12
N GLN A 104 -4.97 -8.82 -7.45
CA GLN A 104 -6.36 -8.35 -7.51
C GLN A 104 -6.80 -8.01 -8.94
N LEU A 105 -5.91 -7.42 -9.75
CA LEU A 105 -6.18 -7.10 -11.15
C LEU A 105 -6.22 -8.36 -12.02
N ARG A 106 -5.33 -9.34 -11.79
CA ARG A 106 -5.34 -10.64 -12.48
C ARG A 106 -6.61 -11.44 -12.20
N HIS A 107 -7.06 -11.49 -10.95
CA HIS A 107 -8.33 -12.14 -10.57
C HIS A 107 -9.53 -11.54 -11.33
N ARG A 108 -9.44 -10.25 -11.69
CA ARG A 108 -10.43 -9.54 -12.50
C ARG A 108 -10.17 -9.60 -14.01
N LYS A 109 -9.34 -10.55 -14.45
CA LYS A 109 -9.00 -10.82 -15.86
C LYS A 109 -8.35 -9.64 -16.58
N LEU A 110 -7.73 -8.72 -15.85
CA LEU A 110 -6.91 -7.67 -16.44
C LEU A 110 -5.48 -8.19 -16.66
N PRO A 111 -4.94 -8.14 -17.89
CA PRO A 111 -3.56 -8.52 -18.12
C PRO A 111 -2.64 -7.48 -17.47
N VAL A 112 -1.89 -7.89 -16.46
CA VAL A 112 -0.89 -7.06 -15.77
C VAL A 112 0.40 -7.83 -15.61
N GLY A 113 1.52 -7.12 -15.73
CA GLY A 113 2.85 -7.70 -15.62
C GLY A 113 3.80 -6.81 -14.83
N GLU A 114 5.06 -6.91 -15.18
CA GLU A 114 6.17 -6.25 -14.50
C GLU A 114 6.11 -4.71 -14.62
N ALA A 115 5.62 -4.19 -15.75
CA ALA A 115 5.49 -2.75 -15.95
C ALA A 115 4.47 -2.14 -14.98
N GLU A 116 3.32 -2.79 -14.84
CA GLU A 116 2.27 -2.41 -13.89
C GLU A 116 2.77 -2.56 -12.45
N TYR A 117 3.41 -3.68 -12.11
CA TYR A 117 4.01 -3.90 -10.79
C TYR A 117 4.89 -2.72 -10.36
N ARG A 118 5.82 -2.31 -11.23
CA ARG A 118 6.72 -1.19 -10.96
C ARG A 118 5.99 0.14 -10.82
N ALA A 119 4.93 0.35 -11.61
CA ALA A 119 4.14 1.58 -11.55
C ALA A 119 3.46 1.72 -10.18
N TRP A 120 2.73 0.70 -9.75
CA TRP A 120 2.02 0.71 -8.46
C TRP A 120 2.98 0.78 -7.28
N ARG A 121 4.12 0.08 -7.38
CA ARG A 121 5.17 0.14 -6.35
C ARG A 121 5.67 1.55 -6.16
N ARG A 122 5.94 2.25 -7.26
CA ARG A 122 6.42 3.63 -7.21
C ARG A 122 5.36 4.58 -6.66
N GLU A 123 4.10 4.44 -7.10
CA GLU A 123 2.99 5.27 -6.63
C GLU A 123 2.80 5.10 -5.11
N PHE A 124 2.64 3.87 -4.63
CA PHE A 124 2.50 3.57 -3.21
C PHE A 124 3.72 3.98 -2.37
N TRP A 125 4.93 3.72 -2.86
CA TRP A 125 6.17 4.11 -2.17
C TRP A 125 6.24 5.63 -1.93
N ASN A 126 5.84 6.44 -2.92
CA ASN A 126 5.88 7.89 -2.80
C ASN A 126 4.95 8.39 -1.69
N GLU A 127 3.74 7.83 -1.61
CA GLU A 127 2.74 8.18 -0.59
C GLU A 127 3.17 7.69 0.81
N LEU A 128 3.60 6.43 0.92
CA LEU A 128 4.10 5.89 2.19
C LEU A 128 5.31 6.68 2.70
N LYS A 129 6.23 7.08 1.82
CA LYS A 129 7.39 7.87 2.19
C LYS A 129 7.03 9.28 2.66
N ALA A 130 5.96 9.87 2.13
CA ALA A 130 5.47 11.16 2.61
C ALA A 130 4.96 11.04 4.04
N LEU A 131 4.10 10.05 4.32
CA LEU A 131 3.54 9.83 5.66
C LEU A 131 4.60 9.46 6.71
N THR A 132 5.54 8.58 6.36
CA THR A 132 6.59 8.16 7.31
C THR A 132 7.52 9.31 7.73
N ARG A 133 7.69 10.33 6.88
CA ARG A 133 8.42 11.55 7.25
C ARG A 133 7.64 12.38 8.26
N GLU A 134 6.33 12.53 8.07
CA GLU A 134 5.46 13.25 9.02
C GLU A 134 5.45 12.57 10.39
N MET A 135 5.46 11.23 10.44
CA MET A 135 5.53 10.49 11.71
C MET A 135 6.87 10.62 12.46
N ALA A 136 7.94 10.95 11.75
CA ALA A 136 9.28 11.16 12.32
C ALA A 136 9.59 12.63 12.64
N SER A 137 8.64 13.54 12.34
CA SER A 137 8.70 14.98 12.59
C SER A 137 8.15 15.30 13.97
#